data_AF-S9SAH5-F1
#
_entry.id   AF-S9SAH5-F1
#
_cell.length_a   1.000
_cell.length_b   1.000
_cell.length_c   1.000
_cell.angle_alpha   90.00
_cell.angle_beta   90.00
_cell.angle_gamma   90.00
#
_symmetry.space_group_name_H-M   'P 1'
#
loop_
_entity.id
_entity.type
_entity.pdbx_description
1 polymer ?
#
loop_
_entity_poly.entity_id
_entity_poly.type
_entity_poly.pdbx_seq_one_letter_code
_entity_poly.pdbx_strand_id
1 'polypeptide(L)'
;MIRVLVPVVLCLAVLAAPVAAAPKPKKCFTLPELTSEREVRHGIYLREASRRCQGRFLPDSVKTWDTFEEANGAKFRAAVARRLKAWQREFPADWQAKQNHADGSIVTYARNIPLTEGFCENIGELLTTITKRGYGGFSAQTKIIKNEVVQAYKACQ
;
A
#
# COMPACT_ATOMS: atom_id res chain seq x y z
N MET A 1 75.56 -8.72 6.55
CA MET A 1 74.42 -7.82 6.84
C MET A 1 73.85 -7.32 5.52
N ILE A 2 72.79 -7.94 4.99
CA ILE A 2 72.04 -7.40 3.84
C ILE A 2 70.55 -7.68 4.11
N ARG A 3 69.82 -6.63 4.51
CA ARG A 3 68.37 -6.64 4.69
C ARG A 3 67.74 -6.44 3.31
N VAL A 4 67.03 -7.46 2.82
CA VAL A 4 66.23 -7.36 1.60
C VAL A 4 64.94 -6.63 1.93
N LEU A 5 64.78 -5.43 1.37
CA LEU A 5 63.56 -4.64 1.38
C LEU A 5 62.59 -5.21 0.33
N VAL A 6 61.46 -5.76 0.78
CA VAL A 6 60.34 -6.15 -0.08
C VAL A 6 59.41 -4.92 -0.21
N PRO A 7 59.14 -4.39 -1.42
CA PRO A 7 58.17 -3.32 -1.58
C PRO A 7 56.76 -3.91 -1.60
N VAL A 8 55.97 -3.58 -0.58
CA VAL A 8 54.52 -3.78 -0.58
C VAL A 8 53.92 -2.73 -1.50
N VAL A 9 53.75 -3.08 -2.77
CA VAL A 9 52.98 -2.26 -3.73
C VAL A 9 51.50 -2.48 -3.44
N LEU A 10 50.91 -1.44 -2.86
CA LEU A 10 49.52 -1.26 -2.51
C LEU A 10 48.65 -1.32 -3.79
N CYS A 11 48.06 -2.48 -4.10
CA CYS A 11 47.01 -2.59 -5.11
C CYS A 11 45.69 -2.02 -4.58
N LEU A 12 45.58 -0.69 -4.48
CA LEU A 12 44.28 0.00 -4.45
C LEU A 12 43.72 0.08 -5.87
N ALA A 13 43.34 -1.07 -6.43
CA ALA A 13 42.39 -1.11 -7.52
C ALA A 13 41.02 -0.78 -6.94
N VAL A 14 40.77 0.52 -6.76
CA VAL A 14 39.44 1.05 -6.46
C VAL A 14 38.54 0.57 -7.59
N LEU A 15 37.67 -0.38 -7.25
CA LEU A 15 36.55 -0.82 -8.04
C LEU A 15 35.67 0.40 -8.34
N ALA A 16 35.98 1.09 -9.43
CA ALA A 16 35.08 2.02 -10.09
C ALA A 16 33.95 1.20 -10.73
N ALA A 17 33.12 0.59 -9.87
CA ALA A 17 31.82 0.11 -10.31
C ALA A 17 31.06 1.35 -10.80
N PRO A 18 30.56 1.37 -12.04
CA PRO A 18 29.74 2.47 -12.49
C PRO A 18 28.55 2.55 -11.53
N VAL A 19 28.46 3.65 -10.79
CA VAL A 19 27.23 4.01 -10.08
C VAL A 19 26.19 4.23 -11.18
N ALA A 20 25.47 3.16 -11.52
CA ALA A 20 24.39 3.22 -12.47
C ALA A 20 23.41 4.26 -11.92
N ALA A 21 23.35 5.43 -12.55
CA ALA A 21 22.46 6.49 -12.17
C ALA A 21 21.04 5.91 -12.10
N ALA A 22 20.41 6.01 -10.94
CA ALA A 22 19.06 5.52 -10.76
C ALA A 22 18.17 6.14 -11.85
N PRO A 23 17.37 5.34 -12.57
CA PRO A 23 16.54 5.87 -13.65
C PRO A 23 15.63 6.98 -13.12
N LYS A 24 15.46 8.04 -13.92
CA LYS A 24 14.62 9.18 -13.52
C LYS A 24 13.20 8.68 -13.19
N PRO A 25 12.57 9.19 -12.11
CA PRO A 25 11.19 8.86 -11.76
C PRO A 25 10.23 9.10 -12.93
N LYS A 26 9.40 8.12 -13.24
CA LYS A 26 8.41 8.16 -14.33
C LYS A 26 7.03 8.64 -13.86
N LYS A 27 6.85 8.80 -12.55
CA LYS A 27 5.59 9.13 -11.88
C LYS A 27 4.50 8.10 -12.18
N CYS A 28 4.88 6.82 -12.30
CA CYS A 28 3.98 5.74 -12.64
C CYS A 28 4.24 4.48 -11.82
N PHE A 29 3.20 3.68 -11.58
CA PHE A 29 3.29 2.41 -10.88
C PHE A 29 3.13 1.25 -11.86
N THR A 30 3.92 0.20 -11.68
CA THR A 30 3.79 -1.08 -12.38
C THR A 30 2.51 -1.81 -11.94
N LEU A 31 2.04 -2.81 -12.70
CA LEU A 31 0.83 -3.56 -12.36
C LEU A 31 0.85 -4.18 -10.94
N PRO A 32 1.96 -4.80 -10.47
CA PRO A 32 2.02 -5.30 -9.09
C PRO A 32 1.92 -4.17 -8.05
N GLU A 33 2.51 -3.01 -8.32
CA GLU A 33 2.46 -1.86 -7.42
C GLU A 33 1.06 -1.24 -7.38
N LEU A 34 0.39 -1.13 -8.53
CA LEU A 34 -1.01 -0.72 -8.59
C LEU A 34 -1.92 -1.69 -7.83
N THR A 35 -1.64 -2.98 -7.89
CA THR A 35 -2.39 -4.00 -7.14
C THR A 35 -2.24 -3.76 -5.64
N SER A 36 -1.00 -3.64 -5.15
CA SER A 36 -0.75 -3.35 -3.73
C SER A 36 -1.28 -2.00 -3.27
N GLU A 37 -1.22 -0.97 -4.13
CA GLU A 37 -1.82 0.32 -3.85
C GLU A 37 -3.34 0.20 -3.68
N ARG A 38 -4.03 -0.52 -4.58
CA ARG A 38 -5.48 -0.77 -4.46
C ARG A 38 -5.82 -1.57 -3.21
N GLU A 39 -5.03 -2.59 -2.87
CA GLU A 39 -5.19 -3.37 -1.64
C GLU A 39 -5.08 -2.49 -0.40
N VAL A 40 -4.05 -1.64 -0.30
CA VAL A 40 -3.87 -0.76 0.85
C VAL A 40 -5.02 0.25 0.96
N ARG A 41 -5.39 0.89 -0.15
CA ARG A 41 -6.50 1.86 -0.19
C ARG A 41 -7.83 1.23 0.21
N HIS A 42 -8.13 0.03 -0.28
CA HIS A 42 -9.34 -0.70 0.08
C HIS A 42 -9.34 -1.14 1.55
N GLY A 43 -8.18 -1.53 2.09
CA GLY A 43 -8.04 -1.84 3.51
C GLY A 43 -8.31 -0.62 4.41
N ILE A 44 -7.78 0.54 4.04
CA ILE A 44 -8.08 1.81 4.74
C ILE A 44 -9.59 2.10 4.70
N TYR A 45 -10.21 1.99 3.52
CA TYR A 45 -11.64 2.20 3.36
C TYR A 45 -12.48 1.26 4.24
N LEU A 46 -12.23 -0.06 4.18
CA LEU A 46 -12.99 -1.04 4.97
C LEU A 46 -12.82 -0.83 6.47
N ARG A 47 -11.61 -0.49 6.92
CA ARG A 47 -11.36 -0.16 8.33
C ARG A 47 -12.22 1.01 8.79
N GLU A 48 -12.21 2.11 8.05
CA GLU A 48 -12.95 3.32 8.40
C GLU A 48 -14.47 3.12 8.26
N ALA A 49 -14.92 2.46 7.19
CA ALA A 49 -16.35 2.17 6.97
C ALA A 49 -16.92 1.21 8.03
N SER A 50 -16.16 0.17 8.41
CA SER A 50 -16.56 -0.75 9.48
C SER A 50 -16.75 -0.02 10.80
N ARG A 51 -15.83 0.88 11.18
CA ARG A 51 -15.95 1.68 12.40
C ARG A 51 -17.20 2.56 12.42
N ARG A 52 -17.60 3.09 11.27
CA ARG A 52 -18.80 3.94 11.18
C ARG A 52 -20.10 3.17 11.26
N CYS A 53 -20.12 1.97 10.69
CA CYS A 53 -21.29 1.11 10.73
C CYS A 53 -21.42 0.31 12.03
N GLN A 54 -20.41 0.35 12.89
CA GLN A 54 -20.46 -0.28 14.20
C GLN A 54 -21.60 0.25 15.06
N GLY A 55 -22.26 -0.65 15.79
CA GLY A 55 -23.38 -0.33 16.67
C GLY A 55 -24.68 -0.85 16.08
N ARG A 56 -25.67 0.04 15.90
CA ARG A 56 -27.03 -0.36 15.49
C ARG A 56 -27.09 -1.12 14.16
N PHE A 57 -26.24 -0.78 13.19
CA PHE A 57 -26.32 -1.34 11.84
C PHE A 57 -25.48 -2.61 11.66
N LEU A 58 -24.22 -2.60 12.11
CA LEU A 58 -23.32 -3.75 12.06
C LEU A 58 -22.52 -3.89 13.36
N PRO A 59 -23.07 -4.53 14.42
CA PRO A 59 -22.44 -4.60 15.75
C PRO A 59 -20.99 -5.13 15.71
N ASP A 60 -20.75 -6.15 14.89
CA ASP A 60 -19.47 -6.86 14.82
C ASP A 60 -18.57 -6.42 13.66
N SER A 61 -18.90 -5.34 12.95
CA SER A 61 -18.16 -4.91 11.74
C SER A 61 -16.68 -4.67 12.01
N VAL A 62 -16.33 -3.96 13.08
CA VAL A 62 -14.93 -3.70 13.47
C VAL A 62 -14.22 -5.00 13.82
N LYS A 63 -14.82 -5.85 14.66
CA LYS A 63 -14.25 -7.15 15.03
C LYS A 63 -14.01 -8.03 13.82
N THR A 64 -14.95 -8.03 12.88
CA THR A 64 -14.87 -8.81 11.63
C THR A 64 -13.71 -8.32 10.76
N TRP A 65 -13.58 -7.00 10.58
CA TRP A 65 -12.47 -6.41 9.85
C TRP A 65 -11.12 -6.71 10.53
N ASP A 66 -10.99 -6.47 11.84
CA ASP A 66 -9.75 -6.65 12.58
C ASP A 66 -9.29 -8.12 12.57
N THR A 67 -10.23 -9.07 12.74
CA THR A 67 -9.94 -10.51 12.66
C THR A 67 -9.42 -10.90 11.27
N PHE A 68 -10.05 -10.37 10.21
CA PHE A 68 -9.60 -10.60 8.84
C PHE A 68 -8.21 -10.00 8.57
N GLU A 69 -7.98 -8.78 9.05
CA GLU A 69 -6.71 -8.07 8.89
C GLU A 69 -5.58 -8.81 9.60
N GLU A 70 -5.79 -9.24 10.84
CA GLU A 70 -4.84 -10.00 11.64
C GLU A 70 -4.47 -11.31 10.94
N ALA A 71 -5.46 -12.09 10.51
CA ALA A 71 -5.26 -13.34 9.79
C ALA A 71 -4.48 -13.19 8.47
N ASN A 72 -4.46 -11.98 7.89
CA ASN A 72 -3.77 -11.67 6.63
C ASN A 72 -2.62 -10.65 6.81
N GLY A 73 -2.15 -10.43 8.04
CA GLY A 73 -1.18 -9.37 8.34
C GLY A 73 0.11 -9.43 7.52
N ALA A 74 0.61 -10.63 7.18
CA ALA A 74 1.77 -10.79 6.31
C ALA A 74 1.54 -10.24 4.88
N LYS A 75 0.34 -10.46 4.33
CA LYS A 75 -0.03 -9.97 2.99
C LYS A 75 -0.20 -8.46 2.99
N PHE A 76 -0.86 -7.91 4.00
CA PHE A 76 -0.98 -6.45 4.18
C PHE A 76 0.39 -5.78 4.32
N ARG A 77 1.30 -6.34 5.14
CA ARG A 77 2.67 -5.82 5.25
C ARG A 77 3.41 -5.85 3.91
N ALA A 78 3.26 -6.92 3.14
CA ALA A 78 3.87 -7.02 1.81
C ALA A 78 3.31 -5.96 0.83
N ALA A 79 2.00 -5.75 0.84
CA ALA A 79 1.35 -4.72 0.02
C ALA A 79 1.80 -3.30 0.42
N VAL A 80 1.83 -2.99 1.72
CA VAL A 80 2.31 -1.70 2.24
C VAL A 80 3.77 -1.48 1.87
N ALA A 81 4.64 -2.48 2.02
CA ALA A 81 6.05 -2.35 1.67
C ALA A 81 6.26 -2.12 0.16
N ARG A 82 5.51 -2.82 -0.70
CA ARG A 82 5.57 -2.62 -2.16
C ARG A 82 5.10 -1.24 -2.55
N ARG A 83 3.96 -0.81 -2.00
CA ARG A 83 3.40 0.53 -2.15
C ARG A 83 4.42 1.60 -1.78
N LEU A 84 5.01 1.50 -0.59
CA LEU A 84 5.98 2.47 -0.08
C LEU A 84 7.18 2.63 -1.02
N LYS A 85 7.75 1.50 -1.49
CA LYS A 85 8.86 1.52 -2.44
C LYS A 85 8.49 2.22 -3.76
N ALA A 86 7.27 2.00 -4.25
CA ALA A 86 6.79 2.67 -5.47
C ALA A 86 6.67 4.18 -5.28
N TRP A 87 6.05 4.64 -4.18
CA TRP A 87 5.95 6.06 -3.85
C TRP A 87 7.32 6.73 -3.71
N GLN A 88 8.25 6.11 -2.97
CA GLN A 88 9.61 6.61 -2.79
C GLN A 88 10.38 6.73 -4.10
N ARG A 89 10.25 5.72 -4.98
CA ARG A 89 10.93 5.71 -6.27
C ARG A 89 10.38 6.77 -7.21
N GLU A 90 9.06 6.91 -7.27
CA GLU A 90 8.40 7.75 -8.28
C GLU A 90 8.26 9.22 -7.87
N PHE A 91 8.35 9.52 -6.57
CA PHE A 91 8.16 10.85 -6.00
C PHE A 91 9.21 11.18 -4.92
N PRO A 92 10.52 11.08 -5.20
CA PRO A 92 11.56 11.11 -4.17
C PRO A 92 11.58 12.37 -3.30
N ALA A 93 11.11 13.51 -3.82
CA ALA A 93 11.08 14.78 -3.09
C ALA A 93 9.91 14.92 -2.11
N ASP A 94 8.76 14.30 -2.39
CA ASP A 94 7.51 14.57 -1.67
C ASP A 94 6.61 13.34 -1.48
N TRP A 95 7.17 12.12 -1.59
CA TRP A 95 6.42 10.87 -1.52
C TRP A 95 5.55 10.76 -0.27
N GLN A 96 6.05 11.21 0.90
CA GLN A 96 5.28 11.19 2.15
C GLN A 96 4.04 12.06 2.06
N ALA A 97 4.20 13.31 1.61
CA ALA A 97 3.09 14.25 1.48
C ALA A 97 2.04 13.73 0.49
N LYS A 98 2.47 13.17 -0.65
CA LYS A 98 1.55 12.61 -1.64
C LYS A 98 0.83 11.35 -1.15
N GLN A 99 1.55 10.44 -0.51
CA GLN A 99 0.97 9.21 0.04
C GLN A 99 -0.03 9.55 1.16
N ASN A 100 0.34 10.45 2.08
CA ASN A 100 -0.53 10.91 3.17
C ASN A 100 -1.78 11.61 2.62
N HIS A 101 -1.65 12.43 1.57
CA HIS A 101 -2.80 13.05 0.92
C HIS A 101 -3.73 12.00 0.30
N ALA A 102 -3.18 10.99 -0.38
CA ALA A 102 -3.95 9.90 -0.96
C ALA A 102 -4.71 9.10 0.12
N ASP A 103 -4.03 8.74 1.22
CA ASP A 103 -4.63 8.00 2.34
C ASP A 103 -5.67 8.84 3.08
N GLY A 104 -5.32 10.08 3.42
CA GLY A 104 -6.20 11.00 4.14
C GLY A 104 -7.49 11.31 3.38
N SER A 105 -7.43 11.33 2.05
CA SER A 105 -8.62 11.53 1.21
C SER A 105 -9.58 10.33 1.25
N ILE A 106 -9.07 9.09 1.37
CA ILE A 106 -9.90 7.89 1.54
C ILE A 106 -10.53 7.90 2.93
N VAL A 107 -9.74 8.23 3.96
CA VAL A 107 -10.24 8.36 5.33
C VAL A 107 -11.35 9.41 5.38
N THR A 108 -11.11 10.58 4.77
CA THR A 108 -12.09 11.68 4.70
C THR A 108 -13.35 11.23 3.97
N TYR A 109 -13.21 10.58 2.82
CA TYR A 109 -14.35 10.06 2.07
C TYR A 109 -15.16 9.06 2.92
N ALA A 110 -14.51 8.02 3.45
CA ALA A 110 -15.15 7.01 4.27
C ALA A 110 -15.86 7.59 5.50
N ARG A 111 -15.32 8.66 6.10
CA ARG A 111 -15.89 9.36 7.27
C ARG A 111 -17.06 10.29 6.96
N ASN A 112 -17.20 10.77 5.73
CA ASN A 112 -18.19 11.78 5.36
C ASN A 112 -19.35 11.24 4.51
N ILE A 113 -19.33 9.97 4.07
CA ILE A 113 -20.51 9.35 3.42
C ILE A 113 -21.70 9.38 4.40
N PRO A 114 -22.93 9.74 3.98
CA PRO A 114 -24.10 9.67 4.87
C PRO A 114 -24.28 8.28 5.48
N LEU A 115 -24.41 8.21 6.81
CA LEU A 115 -24.63 6.94 7.51
C LEU A 115 -26.08 6.51 7.32
N THR A 116 -26.30 5.55 6.43
CA THR A 116 -27.62 5.00 6.10
C THR A 116 -27.61 3.49 6.27
N GLU A 117 -28.78 2.89 6.40
CA GLU A 117 -28.93 1.43 6.45
C GLU A 117 -28.32 0.77 5.22
N GLY A 118 -28.69 1.22 4.01
CA GLY A 118 -28.15 0.67 2.76
C GLY A 118 -26.63 0.82 2.61
N PHE A 119 -26.02 1.90 3.12
CA PHE A 119 -24.56 2.00 3.18
C PHE A 119 -23.97 0.88 4.05
N CYS A 120 -24.52 0.66 5.24
CA CYS A 120 -24.02 -0.35 6.15
C CYS A 120 -24.36 -1.77 5.72
N GLU A 121 -25.48 -2.03 5.05
CA GLU A 121 -25.75 -3.31 4.41
C GLU A 121 -24.66 -3.64 3.38
N ASN A 122 -24.32 -2.69 2.50
CA ASN A 122 -23.24 -2.86 1.53
C ASN A 122 -21.89 -3.15 2.22
N ILE A 123 -21.55 -2.45 3.31
CA ILE A 123 -20.34 -2.79 4.09
C ILE A 123 -20.42 -4.21 4.67
N GLY A 124 -21.59 -4.61 5.17
CA GLY A 124 -21.84 -5.96 5.66
C GLY A 124 -21.63 -7.03 4.60
N GLU A 125 -22.05 -6.79 3.36
CA GLU A 125 -21.80 -7.69 2.22
C GLU A 125 -20.32 -7.80 1.87
N LEU A 126 -19.59 -6.67 1.90
CA LEU A 126 -18.14 -6.67 1.68
C LEU A 126 -17.42 -7.47 2.75
N LEU A 127 -17.76 -7.26 4.03
CA LEU A 127 -17.19 -8.01 5.16
C LEU A 127 -17.55 -9.50 5.08
N THR A 128 -18.79 -9.84 4.73
CA THR A 128 -19.22 -11.23 4.53
C THR A 128 -18.47 -11.90 3.38
N THR A 129 -18.16 -11.15 2.32
CA THR A 129 -17.41 -11.68 1.18
C THR A 129 -15.97 -11.99 1.56
N ILE A 130 -15.30 -11.12 2.31
CA ILE A 130 -13.89 -11.36 2.70
C ILE A 130 -13.76 -12.46 3.76
N THR A 131 -14.75 -12.66 4.64
CA THR A 131 -14.75 -13.78 5.58
C THR A 131 -14.95 -15.12 4.86
N LYS A 132 -15.83 -15.16 3.84
CA LYS A 132 -16.08 -16.38 3.05
C LYS A 132 -14.97 -16.72 2.05
N ARG A 133 -14.40 -15.72 1.37
CA ARG A 133 -13.46 -15.92 0.26
C ARG A 133 -12.00 -15.58 0.62
N GLY A 134 -11.76 -15.19 1.86
CA GLY A 134 -10.44 -14.80 2.35
C GLY A 134 -9.84 -13.64 1.55
N TYR A 135 -8.51 -13.61 1.51
CA TYR A 135 -7.76 -12.55 0.82
C TYR A 135 -8.03 -12.48 -0.69
N GLY A 136 -8.41 -13.59 -1.32
CA GLY A 136 -8.81 -13.61 -2.72
C GLY A 136 -10.09 -12.81 -2.97
N GLY A 137 -11.08 -12.93 -2.08
CA GLY A 137 -12.29 -12.10 -2.09
C GLY A 137 -11.98 -10.62 -1.90
N PHE A 138 -11.13 -10.30 -0.92
CA PHE A 138 -10.66 -8.93 -0.69
C PHE A 138 -9.95 -8.35 -1.93
N SER A 139 -9.04 -9.11 -2.53
CA SER A 139 -8.30 -8.69 -3.73
C SER A 139 -9.18 -8.53 -4.96
N ALA A 140 -10.32 -9.25 -5.03
CA ALA A 140 -11.30 -9.07 -6.09
C ALA A 140 -12.10 -7.76 -5.90
N GLN A 141 -12.48 -7.43 -4.67
CA GLN A 141 -13.18 -6.18 -4.35
C GLN A 141 -12.36 -4.95 -4.78
N THR A 142 -11.03 -4.98 -4.60
CA THR A 142 -10.15 -3.85 -4.91
C THR A 142 -10.09 -3.50 -6.40
N LYS A 143 -10.57 -4.39 -7.27
CA LYS A 143 -10.67 -4.16 -8.72
C LYS A 143 -11.99 -3.50 -9.12
N ILE A 144 -13.04 -3.71 -8.32
CA ILE A 144 -14.41 -3.24 -8.58
C ILE A 144 -14.63 -1.90 -7.89
N ILE A 145 -14.22 -1.81 -6.62
CA ILE A 145 -14.40 -0.63 -5.79
C ILE A 145 -13.27 0.35 -6.09
N LYS A 146 -13.60 1.33 -6.90
CA LYS A 146 -12.73 2.45 -7.24
C LYS A 146 -12.81 3.50 -6.14
N ASN A 147 -12.00 3.34 -5.10
CA ASN A 147 -11.80 4.37 -4.07
C ASN A 147 -10.96 5.54 -4.61
N GLU A 148 -11.20 5.99 -5.85
CA GLU A 148 -10.39 6.90 -6.65
C GLU A 148 -10.46 8.34 -6.12
N VAL A 149 -9.70 8.60 -5.08
CA VAL A 149 -9.04 9.90 -4.87
C VAL A 149 -8.10 10.14 -6.06
N VAL A 150 -8.26 11.32 -6.66
CA VAL A 150 -7.62 11.86 -7.88
C VAL A 150 -6.17 11.38 -8.08
N GLN A 151 -5.88 11.01 -9.33
CA GLN A 151 -4.69 10.26 -9.78
C GLN A 151 -3.36 10.96 -9.47
N ALA A 152 -2.79 10.72 -8.28
CA ALA A 152 -1.44 11.16 -7.94
C ALA A 152 -0.33 10.41 -8.73
N TYR A 153 -0.67 9.28 -9.36
CA TYR A 153 0.22 8.43 -10.16
C TYR A 153 -0.57 7.78 -11.32
N LYS A 154 0.13 7.37 -12.38
CA LYS A 154 -0.45 6.63 -13.53
C LYS A 154 0.04 5.18 -13.58
N ALA A 155 -0.61 4.34 -14.37
CA ALA A 155 -0.02 3.04 -14.72
C ALA A 155 1.22 3.25 -15.60
N CYS A 156 2.29 2.50 -15.36
CA CYS A 156 3.42 2.47 -16.29
C CYS A 156 2.98 1.79 -17.59
N GLN A 157 3.25 2.45 -18.71
CA GLN A 157 3.13 1.90 -20.05
C GLN A 157 4.44 1.23 -20.46
#